data_AF-A0A496RII7-F1
#
_entry.id   AF-A0A496RII7-F1
#
_cell.length_a   1.000
_cell.length_b   1.000
_cell.length_c   1.000
_cell.angle_alpha   90.00
_cell.angle_beta   90.00
_cell.angle_gamma   90.00
#
_symmetry.space_group_name_H-M   'P 1'
#
loop_
_entity.id
_entity.type
_entity.pdbx_description
1 polymer ?
#
loop_
_entity_poly.entity_id
_entity_poly.type
_entity_poly.pdbx_seq_one_letter_code
_entity_poly.pdbx_strand_id
1 'polypeptide(L)'
;MLKRYQVLLSDWIADYIKFCAEKYDWSFSEALRLILSVEIVSWVSSVYPEYKPKFDSKELAKMGKDYMKRAPGKLEEEFHKWISLIYFEARKATEFFIAQDNRKKKSSFRLKTGKKNLRQNNRNFRAGSIHSHKPVLIL
;
A
#
# COMPACT_ATOMS: atom_id res chain seq x y z
N MET A 1 -6.52 20.98 -7.77
CA MET A 1 -7.93 20.56 -7.86
C MET A 1 -8.06 19.16 -7.29
N LEU A 2 -8.83 18.97 -6.21
CA LEU A 2 -9.06 17.63 -5.66
C LEU A 2 -9.92 16.82 -6.64
N LYS A 3 -9.56 15.56 -6.87
CA LYS A 3 -10.38 14.63 -7.67
C LYS A 3 -11.61 14.24 -6.84
N ARG A 4 -12.80 14.32 -7.45
CA ARG A 4 -14.05 13.84 -6.84
C ARG A 4 -14.29 12.40 -7.29
N TYR A 5 -14.68 11.55 -6.35
CA TYR A 5 -15.04 10.16 -6.59
C TYR A 5 -16.43 9.91 -6.03
N GLN A 6 -17.23 9.12 -6.76
CA GLN A 6 -18.47 8.57 -6.25
C GLN A 6 -18.16 7.20 -5.64
N VAL A 7 -18.72 6.95 -4.45
CA VAL A 7 -18.54 5.69 -3.72
C VAL A 7 -19.91 5.05 -3.50
N LEU A 8 -19.98 3.73 -3.68
CA LEU A 8 -21.15 2.92 -3.33
C LEU A 8 -20.82 2.18 -2.03
N LEU A 9 -21.69 2.34 -1.04
CA LEU A 9 -21.54 1.75 0.29
C LEU A 9 -22.80 0.93 0.58
N SER A 10 -22.65 -0.15 1.35
CA SER A 10 -23.80 -0.82 1.94
C SER A 10 -24.45 0.06 2.99
N ASP A 11 -25.77 -0.05 3.14
CA ASP A 11 -26.57 0.82 4.03
C ASP A 11 -26.00 0.89 5.45
N TRP A 12 -25.65 -0.25 6.05
CA TRP A 12 -25.09 -0.29 7.40
C TRP A 12 -23.75 0.45 7.56
N ILE A 13 -22.93 0.55 6.50
CA ILE A 13 -21.69 1.34 6.51
C ILE A 13 -22.03 2.82 6.43
N ALA A 14 -22.95 3.19 5.53
CA ALA A 14 -23.39 4.56 5.39
C ALA A 14 -24.02 5.09 6.68
N ASP A 15 -24.87 4.29 7.34
CA ASP A 15 -25.49 4.62 8.61
C ASP A 15 -24.44 4.82 9.72
N TYR A 16 -23.44 3.95 9.79
CA TYR A 16 -22.35 4.11 10.76
C TYR A 16 -21.52 5.39 10.51
N ILE A 17 -21.21 5.70 9.24
CA ILE A 17 -20.49 6.93 8.88
C ILE A 17 -21.34 8.15 9.20
N LYS A 18 -22.65 8.11 8.93
CA LYS A 18 -23.59 9.19 9.25
C LYS A 18 -23.67 9.42 10.75
N PHE A 19 -23.77 8.36 11.55
CA PHE A 19 -23.70 8.43 13.00
C PHE A 19 -22.42 9.11 13.48
N CYS A 20 -21.26 8.77 12.90
CA CYS A 20 -20.01 9.44 13.23
C CYS A 20 -20.03 10.92 12.81
N ALA A 21 -20.45 11.22 11.58
CA ALA A 21 -20.54 12.58 11.08
C ALA A 21 -21.40 13.47 12.00
N GLU A 22 -22.59 13.01 12.39
CA GLU A 22 -23.50 13.74 13.27
C GLU A 22 -22.95 13.87 14.70
N LYS A 23 -22.37 12.79 15.24
CA LYS A 23 -21.87 12.77 16.61
C LYS A 23 -20.71 13.73 16.84
N TYR A 24 -19.87 13.92 15.83
CA TYR A 24 -18.65 14.71 15.95
C TYR A 24 -18.66 16.01 15.12
N ASP A 25 -19.79 16.35 14.51
CA ASP A 25 -19.97 17.52 13.65
C ASP A 25 -18.99 17.56 12.46
N TRP A 26 -18.87 16.43 11.75
CA TRP A 26 -18.04 16.32 10.54
C TRP A 26 -18.91 16.14 9.31
N SER A 27 -18.37 16.49 8.13
CA SER A 27 -19.01 16.04 6.91
C SER A 27 -18.87 14.51 6.76
N PHE A 28 -19.87 13.89 6.13
CA PHE A 28 -19.82 12.46 5.77
C PHE A 28 -18.52 12.10 5.04
N SER A 29 -18.06 12.99 4.16
CA SER A 29 -16.84 12.80 3.38
C SER A 29 -15.57 12.78 4.22
N GLU A 30 -15.52 13.55 5.31
CA GLU A 30 -14.36 13.60 6.22
C GLU A 30 -14.32 12.34 7.09
N ALA A 31 -15.47 11.93 7.62
CA ALA A 31 -15.60 10.70 8.38
C ALA A 31 -15.20 9.48 7.54
N LEU A 32 -15.71 9.36 6.31
CA LEU A 32 -15.35 8.27 5.40
C LEU A 32 -13.84 8.25 5.09
N ARG A 33 -13.28 9.41 4.73
CA ARG A 33 -11.87 9.52 4.37
C ARG A 33 -10.95 9.24 5.56
N LEU A 34 -11.36 9.59 6.79
CA LEU A 34 -10.65 9.26 8.01
C LEU A 34 -10.62 7.75 8.25
N ILE A 35 -11.78 7.09 8.16
CA ILE A 35 -11.90 5.62 8.30
C ILE A 35 -10.98 4.91 7.30
N LEU A 36 -11.05 5.29 6.02
CA LEU A 36 -10.18 4.71 4.98
C LEU A 36 -8.70 4.93 5.28
N SER A 37 -8.33 6.09 5.81
CA SER A 37 -6.93 6.39 6.13
C SER A 37 -6.41 5.51 7.26
N VAL A 38 -7.21 5.30 8.30
CA VAL A 38 -6.86 4.39 9.41
C VAL A 38 -6.72 2.95 8.91
N GLU A 39 -7.66 2.48 8.09
CA GLU A 39 -7.61 1.13 7.52
C GLU A 39 -6.39 0.91 6.61
N ILE A 40 -6.04 1.89 5.78
CA ILE A 40 -4.84 1.82 4.92
C ILE A 40 -3.58 1.64 5.77
N VAL A 41 -3.40 2.46 6.82
CA VAL A 41 -2.23 2.35 7.70
C VAL A 41 -2.19 0.99 8.37
N SER A 42 -3.30 0.55 8.96
CA SER A 42 -3.43 -0.75 9.64
C SER A 42 -3.08 -1.92 8.72
N TRP A 43 -3.63 -1.92 7.51
CA TRP A 43 -3.42 -2.98 6.54
C TRP A 43 -1.97 -3.02 6.03
N VAL A 44 -1.39 -1.87 5.67
CA VAL A 44 -0.01 -1.81 5.19
C VAL A 44 0.97 -2.25 6.28
N SER A 45 0.81 -1.78 7.52
CA SER A 45 1.64 -2.20 8.65
C SER A 45 1.54 -3.70 8.94
N SER A 46 0.36 -4.29 8.74
CA SER A 46 0.15 -5.74 8.93
C SER A 46 0.78 -6.58 7.83
N VAL A 47 0.74 -6.11 6.58
CA VAL A 47 1.28 -6.83 5.41
C VAL A 47 2.80 -6.64 5.29
N TYR A 48 3.32 -5.49 5.70
CA TYR A 48 4.74 -5.13 5.60
C TYR A 48 5.28 -4.72 6.98
N PRO A 49 5.78 -5.67 7.80
CA PRO A 49 6.29 -5.38 9.13
C PRO A 49 7.46 -4.39 9.17
N GLU A 50 8.17 -4.18 8.05
CA GLU A 50 9.21 -3.17 7.92
C GLU A 50 8.67 -1.73 7.85
N TYR A 51 7.38 -1.56 7.54
CA TYR A 51 6.70 -0.27 7.57
C TYR A 51 6.33 0.07 9.02
N LYS A 52 7.03 1.03 9.61
CA LYS A 52 6.81 1.49 10.98
C LYS A 52 5.97 2.77 10.94
N PRO A 53 4.65 2.70 11.21
CA PRO A 53 3.82 3.89 11.21
C PRO A 53 4.21 4.79 12.39
N LYS A 54 3.99 6.10 12.23
CA LYS A 54 4.24 7.07 13.31
C LYS A 54 3.38 6.83 14.56
N PHE A 55 2.22 6.21 14.37
CA PHE A 55 1.31 5.83 15.43
C PHE A 55 0.78 4.42 15.20
N ASP A 56 0.52 3.69 16.28
CA ASP A 56 -0.16 2.40 16.21
C ASP A 56 -1.69 2.55 16.37
N SER A 57 -2.43 1.46 16.13
CA SER A 57 -3.90 1.46 16.25
C SER A 57 -4.39 1.72 17.69
N LYS A 58 -3.58 1.38 18.71
CA LYS A 58 -3.91 1.63 20.11
C LYS A 58 -3.76 3.11 20.45
N GLU A 59 -2.72 3.75 19.94
CA GLU A 59 -2.49 5.19 20.07
C GLU A 59 -3.60 5.97 19.40
N LEU A 60 -4.02 5.59 18.19
CA LEU A 60 -5.19 6.21 17.53
C LEU A 60 -6.47 6.08 18.35
N ALA A 61 -6.74 4.88 18.89
CA ALA A 61 -7.91 4.65 19.72
C ALA A 61 -7.86 5.45 21.03
N LYS A 62 -6.68 5.57 21.65
CA LYS A 62 -6.46 6.39 22.84
C LYS A 62 -6.69 7.87 22.53
N MET A 63 -6.11 8.36 21.43
CA MET A 63 -6.30 9.75 20.99
C MET A 63 -7.77 10.07 20.72
N GLY A 64 -8.50 9.17 20.05
CA GLY A 64 -9.94 9.34 19.83
C GLY A 64 -10.75 9.35 21.14
N LYS A 65 -10.42 8.48 22.10
CA LYS A 65 -11.05 8.46 23.43
C LYS A 65 -10.74 9.72 24.24
N ASP A 66 -9.51 10.20 24.21
CA ASP A 66 -9.09 11.38 24.97
C ASP A 66 -9.70 12.65 24.38
N TYR A 67 -9.85 12.70 23.05
CA TYR A 67 -10.59 13.75 22.36
C TYR A 67 -12.05 13.83 22.81
N MET A 68 -12.71 12.66 22.89
CA MET A 68 -14.11 12.53 23.32
C MET A 68 -14.40 12.98 24.75
N LYS A 69 -13.38 13.09 25.60
CA LYS A 69 -13.54 13.49 27.01
C LYS A 69 -13.42 15.00 27.23
N ARG A 70 -12.98 15.77 26.25
CA ARG A 70 -12.70 17.21 26.42
C ARG A 70 -13.90 18.04 25.95
N ALA A 71 -14.14 19.18 26.63
CA ALA A 71 -15.32 20.03 26.42
C ALA A 71 -15.39 20.67 25.02
N PRO A 72 -16.59 20.85 24.44
CA PRO A 72 -16.77 21.41 23.10
C PRO A 72 -16.30 22.88 23.07
N GLY A 73 -15.41 23.24 22.14
CA GLY A 73 -15.06 24.63 21.83
C GLY A 73 -13.57 24.98 21.73
N LYS A 74 -12.66 24.25 22.40
CA LYS A 74 -11.18 24.46 22.27
C LYS A 74 -10.48 23.46 21.35
N LEU A 75 -11.23 22.53 20.76
CA LEU A 75 -10.69 21.29 20.22
C LEU A 75 -10.62 21.19 18.70
N GLU A 76 -11.29 22.09 17.97
CA GLU A 76 -11.43 21.96 16.52
C GLU A 76 -10.08 22.01 15.78
N GLU A 77 -9.18 22.93 16.17
CA GLU A 77 -7.87 23.05 15.53
C GLU A 77 -6.94 21.86 15.82
N GLU A 78 -6.89 21.39 17.07
CA GLU A 78 -6.11 20.20 17.44
C GLU A 78 -6.64 18.95 16.74
N PHE A 79 -7.95 18.88 16.56
CA PHE A 79 -8.61 17.79 15.87
C PHE A 79 -8.28 17.73 14.39
N HIS A 80 -8.38 18.87 13.69
CA HIS A 80 -8.01 18.95 12.28
C HIS A 80 -6.53 18.65 12.06
N LYS A 81 -5.65 19.08 12.99
CA LYS A 81 -4.23 18.69 12.98
C LYS A 81 -4.08 17.17 13.12
N TRP A 82 -4.84 16.54 14.01
CA TRP A 82 -4.82 15.09 14.21
C TRP A 82 -5.31 14.32 12.98
N ILE A 83 -6.46 14.69 12.43
CA ILE A 83 -6.97 14.15 11.16
C ILE A 83 -5.91 14.29 10.06
N SER A 84 -5.27 15.45 9.96
CA SER A 84 -4.22 15.70 8.97
C SER A 84 -3.04 14.76 9.13
N LEU A 85 -2.58 14.51 10.37
CA LEU A 85 -1.52 13.53 10.65
C LEU A 85 -1.91 12.13 10.16
N ILE A 86 -3.16 11.72 10.36
CA ILE A 86 -3.66 10.43 9.88
C ILE A 86 -3.62 10.37 8.36
N TYR A 87 -4.10 11.40 7.68
CA TYR A 87 -4.04 11.49 6.22
C TYR A 87 -2.61 11.41 5.69
N PHE A 88 -1.68 12.17 6.28
CA PHE A 88 -0.29 12.15 5.84
C PHE A 88 0.34 10.78 6.02
N GLU A 89 0.04 10.08 7.10
CA GLU A 89 0.57 8.75 7.34
C GLU A 89 -0.04 7.71 6.39
N ALA A 90 -1.35 7.77 6.14
CA ALA A 90 -2.00 6.89 5.16
C ALA A 90 -1.44 7.06 3.75
N ARG A 91 -1.08 8.31 3.38
CA ARG A 91 -0.38 8.58 2.13
C ARG A 91 0.99 7.89 2.09
N LYS A 92 1.81 8.02 3.13
CA LYS A 92 3.12 7.34 3.19
C LYS A 92 2.98 5.83 3.11
N ALA A 93 2.00 5.26 3.81
CA ALA A 93 1.69 3.83 3.78
C ALA A 93 1.35 3.37 2.35
N THR A 94 0.53 4.15 1.65
CA THR A 94 0.17 3.87 0.25
C THR A 94 1.38 3.94 -0.68
N GLU A 95 2.19 5.01 -0.57
CA GLU A 95 3.41 5.18 -1.37
C GLU A 95 4.40 4.02 -1.12
N PHE A 96 4.55 3.61 0.14
CA PHE A 96 5.36 2.47 0.52
C PHE A 96 4.85 1.16 -0.11
N PHE A 97 3.55 0.88 -0.02
CA PHE A 97 2.92 -0.31 -0.62
C PHE A 97 3.19 -0.38 -2.13
N ILE A 98 2.93 0.72 -2.84
CA ILE A 98 3.15 0.81 -4.30
C ILE A 98 4.63 0.58 -4.64
N ALA A 99 5.55 1.13 -3.86
CA ALA A 99 6.98 0.93 -4.06
C ALA A 99 7.39 -0.54 -3.90
N GLN A 100 6.84 -1.25 -2.90
CA GLN A 100 7.12 -2.67 -2.67
C GLN A 100 6.56 -3.55 -3.79
N ASP A 101 5.35 -3.30 -4.25
CA ASP A 101 4.75 -4.03 -5.37
C ASP A 101 5.55 -3.85 -6.67
N ASN A 102 6.01 -2.62 -6.94
CA ASN A 102 6.87 -2.33 -8.09
C ASN A 102 8.24 -3.03 -8.02
N ARG A 103 8.83 -3.15 -6.82
CA ARG A 103 10.08 -3.92 -6.62
C ARG A 103 9.86 -5.41 -6.93
N LYS A 104 8.77 -6.00 -6.45
CA LYS A 104 8.39 -7.40 -6.74
C LYS A 104 8.15 -7.65 -8.24
N LYS A 105 7.49 -6.73 -8.93
CA LYS A 105 7.27 -6.82 -10.39
C LYS A 105 8.59 -6.77 -11.17
N LYS A 106 9.52 -5.88 -10.81
CA LYS A 106 10.84 -5.77 -11.45
C LYS A 106 11.70 -7.03 -11.24
N SER A 107 11.71 -7.60 -10.03
CA SER A 107 12.48 -8.82 -9.75
C SER A 107 11.93 -10.02 -10.53
N SER A 108 10.60 -10.17 -10.58
CA SER A 108 9.92 -11.20 -11.38
C SER A 108 10.22 -11.09 -12.88
N PHE A 109 10.20 -9.86 -13.43
CA PHE A 109 10.55 -9.63 -14.83
C PHE A 109 12.00 -10.02 -15.13
N ARG A 110 12.97 -9.63 -14.27
CA ARG A 110 14.39 -9.98 -14.42
C ARG A 110 14.64 -11.49 -14.38
N LEU A 111 13.89 -12.22 -13.55
CA LEU A 111 13.96 -13.69 -13.48
C LEU A 111 13.43 -14.35 -14.77
N LYS A 112 12.37 -13.79 -15.38
CA LYS A 112 11.81 -14.31 -16.64
C LYS A 112 12.73 -14.07 -17.83
N THR A 113 13.36 -12.90 -17.92
CA THR A 113 14.34 -12.61 -18.99
C THR A 113 15.63 -13.39 -18.82
N GLY A 114 16.14 -13.53 -17.58
CA GLY A 114 17.29 -14.38 -17.29
C GLY A 114 17.07 -15.85 -17.67
N LYS A 115 15.90 -16.42 -17.35
CA LYS A 115 15.56 -17.80 -17.75
C LYS A 115 15.41 -17.99 -19.26
N LYS A 116 14.92 -16.98 -20.00
CA LYS A 116 14.86 -17.03 -21.47
C LYS A 116 16.28 -17.03 -22.08
N ASN A 117 17.16 -16.16 -21.59
CA ASN A 117 18.55 -16.08 -22.08
C ASN A 117 19.34 -17.36 -21.78
N LEU A 118 19.16 -17.96 -20.60
CA LEU A 118 19.75 -19.27 -20.25
C LEU A 118 19.24 -20.40 -21.16
N ARG A 119 17.94 -20.40 -21.50
CA ARG A 119 17.38 -21.40 -22.44
C ARG A 119 17.88 -21.21 -23.87
N GLN A 120 18.09 -19.97 -24.32
CA GLN A 120 18.67 -19.69 -25.64
C GLN A 120 20.16 -20.07 -25.71
N ASN A 121 20.95 -19.72 -24.70
CA ASN A 121 22.36 -20.12 -24.65
C ASN A 121 22.55 -21.64 -24.61
N ASN A 122 21.73 -22.38 -23.86
CA ASN A 122 21.80 -23.84 -23.82
C ASN A 122 21.35 -24.51 -25.13
N ARG A 123 20.47 -23.88 -25.92
CA ARG A 123 20.12 -24.37 -27.27
C ARG A 123 21.26 -24.16 -28.25
N ASN A 124 21.91 -23.00 -28.23
CA ASN A 124 23.04 -22.72 -29.10
C ASN A 124 24.26 -23.60 -28.78
N PHE A 125 24.50 -23.91 -27.50
CA PHE A 125 25.57 -24.83 -27.09
C PHE A 125 25.36 -26.27 -27.60
N ARG A 126 24.11 -26.76 -27.64
CA ARG A 126 23.81 -28.11 -28.15
C ARG A 126 23.83 -28.19 -29.68
N ALA A 127 23.59 -27.09 -30.39
CA ALA A 127 23.65 -27.05 -31.86
C ALA A 127 25.09 -26.96 -32.40
N GLY A 128 26.06 -26.56 -31.57
CA GLY A 128 27.46 -26.34 -31.98
C GLY A 128 28.44 -27.50 -31.75
N SER A 129 28.04 -28.63 -31.17
CA SER A 129 28.98 -29.70 -30.76
C SER A 129 29.14 -30.85 -31.76
N ILE A 130 28.84 -30.64 -33.04
CA ILE A 130 29.16 -31.60 -34.11
C ILE A 130 30.28 -30.99 -34.97
N HIS A 131 31.47 -30.88 -34.41
CA HIS A 131 32.68 -30.78 -35.22
C HIS A 131 33.25 -32.18 -35.36
N SER A 132 32.96 -32.74 -36.54
CA SER A 132 33.51 -33.99 -37.05
C SER A 132 35.05 -33.93 -37.03
N HIS A 133 35.68 -34.72 -36.17
CA HIS A 133 37.06 -35.12 -36.38
C HIS A 133 37.11 -35.95 -37.67
N LYS A 134 37.63 -35.35 -38.75
CA LYS A 134 38.09 -36.12 -39.91
C LYS A 134 39.45 -36.73 -39.56
N PRO A 135 39.65 -38.05 -39.72
CA PRO A 135 40.97 -38.64 -39.58
C PRO A 135 41.85 -38.20 -40.76
N VAL A 136 43.05 -37.71 -40.44
CA VAL A 136 44.11 -37.45 -41.42
C VAL A 136 44.79 -38.78 -41.72
N LEU A 137 44.65 -39.27 -42.95
CA LEU A 137 45.47 -40.37 -43.46
C LEU A 137 46.86 -39.84 -43.78
N ILE A 138 47.88 -40.45 -43.17
CA ILE A 138 49.29 -40.26 -43.52
C ILE A 138 49.61 -41.34 -44.56
N LEU A 139 50.07 -40.91 -45.75
CA LEU A 139 50.78 -41.72 -46.73
C LEU A 139 52.21 -41.18 -46.84
#